data_AF-A0A951QGY9-F1
#
_entry.id   AF-A0A951QGY9-F1
#
_cell.length_a   1.000
_cell.length_b   1.000
_cell.length_c   1.000
_cell.angle_alpha   90.00
_cell.angle_beta   90.00
_cell.angle_gamma   90.00
#
_symmetry.space_group_name_H-M   'P 1'
#
loop_
_entity.id
_entity.type
_entity.pdbx_description
1 polymer ?
#
loop_
_entity_poly.entity_id
_entity_poly.type
_entity_poly.pdbx_seq_one_letter_code
_entity_poly.pdbx_strand_id
1 'polypeptide(L)' 'MNRDVKQYEPIPETLNIQTSYRFQINDYISITPELLVITNPEHDCNHDTLYIGTIRATFMF' A
#
# COMPACT_ATOMS: atom_id res chain seq x y z
N MET A 1 -28.20 15.85 34.42
CA MET A 1 -26.92 16.28 33.82
C MET A 1 -26.42 15.11 32.98
N ASN A 2 -26.98 14.94 31.78
CA ASN A 2 -26.64 13.83 30.88
C ASN A 2 -25.33 14.19 30.18
N ARG A 3 -24.32 13.34 30.34
CA ARG A 3 -23.12 13.41 29.50
C ARG A 3 -23.36 12.48 28.32
N ASP A 4 -23.73 13.07 27.19
CA ASP A 4 -23.56 12.44 25.88
C ASP A 4 -22.05 12.29 25.62
N VAL A 5 -21.49 11.21 26.13
CA VAL A 5 -20.16 10.76 25.72
C VAL A 5 -20.34 10.26 24.30
N LYS A 6 -20.09 11.12 23.31
CA LYS A 6 -19.98 10.69 21.92
C LYS A 6 -18.97 9.55 21.88
N GLN A 7 -19.44 8.33 21.60
CA GLN A 7 -18.56 7.22 21.28
C GLN A 7 -17.78 7.64 20.04
N TYR A 8 -16.48 7.86 20.22
CA TYR A 8 -15.57 7.97 19.10
C TYR A 8 -15.44 6.55 18.54
N GLU A 9 -16.19 6.26 17.50
CA GLU A 9 -16.00 5.05 16.72
C GLU A 9 -14.66 5.24 15.98
N PRO A 10 -13.62 4.45 16.29
CA PRO A 10 -12.35 4.58 15.60
C PRO A 10 -12.61 4.33 14.12
N ILE A 11 -12.29 5.32 13.29
CA ILE A 11 -12.28 5.18 11.84
C ILE A 11 -11.39 3.96 11.52
N PRO A 12 -11.88 2.94 10.78
CA PRO A 12 -11.08 1.77 10.47
C PRO A 12 -9.82 2.23 9.72
N GLU A 13 -8.66 1.99 10.33
CA GLU A 13 -7.38 2.43 9.78
C GLU A 13 -6.95 1.49 8.66
N THR A 14 -7.11 1.85 7.39
CA THR A 14 -6.54 1.05 6.29
C THR A 14 -5.01 1.02 6.42
N LEU A 15 -4.42 -0.18 6.52
CA LEU A 15 -2.96 -0.33 6.56
C LEU A 15 -2.43 -0.53 5.14
N ASN A 16 -1.54 0.37 4.72
CA ASN A 16 -0.88 0.33 3.42
C ASN A 16 0.62 0.09 3.61
N ILE A 17 1.16 -0.91 2.92
CA ILE A 17 2.59 -1.23 2.91
C ILE A 17 3.09 -1.06 1.49
N GLN A 18 4.17 -0.30 1.33
CA GLN A 18 4.81 -0.05 0.03
C GLN A 18 6.27 -0.42 0.10
N THR A 19 6.77 -1.08 -0.94
CA THR A 19 8.20 -1.33 -1.14
C THR A 19 8.58 -1.10 -2.59
N SER A 20 9.75 -0.53 -2.80
CA SER A 20 10.32 -0.31 -4.13
C SER A 20 11.83 -0.45 -4.07
N TYR A 21 12.42 -0.91 -5.17
CA TYR A 21 13.86 -0.99 -5.28
C TYR A 21 14.30 -0.67 -6.70
N ARG A 22 15.34 0.15 -6.86
CA ARG A 22 15.90 0.46 -8.18
C ARG A 22 17.11 -0.44 -8.45
N PHE A 23 16.94 -1.38 -9.37
CA PHE A 23 18.03 -2.17 -9.94
C PHE A 23 18.63 -1.41 -11.13
N GLN A 24 19.88 -0.98 -10.98
CA GLN A 24 20.64 -0.43 -12.10
C GLN A 24 21.30 -1.60 -12.85
N ILE A 25 20.87 -1.84 -14.08
CA ILE A 25 21.41 -2.91 -14.91
C ILE A 25 22.68 -2.43 -15.61
N ASN A 26 22.65 -1.20 -16.13
CA ASN A 26 23.79 -0.47 -16.67
C ASN A 26 23.50 1.05 -16.66
N ASP A 27 24.35 1.84 -17.29
CA ASP A 27 24.21 3.31 -17.36
C ASP A 27 23.00 3.79 -18.17
N TYR A 28 22.38 2.90 -18.94
CA TYR A 28 21.27 3.20 -19.86
C TYR A 28 19.95 2.55 -19.45
N ILE A 29 20.00 1.51 -18.61
CA ILE A 29 18.86 0.68 -18.27
C ILE A 29 18.76 0.54 -16.77
N SER A 30 17.61 0.91 -16.23
CA SER A 30 17.24 0.63 -14.84
C SER A 30 15.86 0.01 -14.76
N ILE A 31 15.68 -0.88 -13.78
CA ILE A 31 14.43 -1.56 -13.49
C ILE A 31 14.04 -1.23 -12.05
N THR A 32 12.82 -0.77 -11.85
CA THR A 32 12.26 -0.45 -10.55
C THR A 32 10.99 -1.25 -10.31
N PRO A 33 11.06 -2.42 -9.66
CA PRO A 33 9.88 -3.04 -9.09
C PRO A 33 9.31 -2.22 -7.94
N GLU A 34 8.00 -2.26 -7.85
CA GLU A 34 7.19 -1.62 -6.83
C GLU A 34 6.09 -2.59 -6.42
N LEU A 35 5.91 -2.76 -5.11
CA LEU A 35 4.87 -3.61 -4.54
C LEU A 35 4.09 -2.79 -3.52
N LEU A 36 2.78 -2.75 -3.72
CA LEU A 36 1.81 -2.09 -2.85
C LEU A 36 0.85 -3.15 -2.29
N VAL A 37 0.74 -3.18 -0.98
CA VAL A 37 -0.19 -4.04 -0.24
C VAL A 37 -1.15 -3.15 0.52
N ILE A 38 -2.44 -3.30 0.25
CA ILE A 38 -3.52 -2.57 0.91
C ILE A 38 -4.31 -3.58 1.73
N THR A 39 -4.26 -3.42 3.05
CA THR A 39 -4.99 -4.25 4.01
C THR A 39 -6.11 -3.44 4.65
N ASN A 40 -7.32 -3.98 4.66
CA ASN A 40 -8.46 -3.43 5.37
C ASN A 40 -8.60 -4.19 6.70
N PRO A 41 -8.17 -3.63 7.85
CA PRO A 41 -8.17 -4.38 9.10
C PRO A 41 -9.56 -4.49 9.74
N GLU A 42 -10.61 -3.94 9.11
CA GLU A 42 -11.96 -4.12 9.61
C GLU A 42 -12.46 -5.54 9.29
N HIS A 43 -12.59 -6.30 10.37
CA HIS A 43 -12.74 -7.75 10.44
C HIS A 43 -14.12 -8.22 9.95
N ASP A 44 -14.32 -8.25 8.63
CA ASP A 44 -15.41 -9.00 8.00
C ASP A 44 -14.83 -9.98 6.97
N CYS A 45 -15.34 -11.21 6.97
CA CYS A 45 -14.73 -12.44 6.44
C CYS A 45 -14.56 -12.49 4.92
N ASN A 46 -14.70 -11.36 4.23
CA ASN A 46 -14.81 -11.25 2.78
C ASN A 46 -14.01 -10.07 2.19
N HIS A 47 -13.15 -9.40 2.97
CA HIS A 47 -12.33 -8.30 2.49
C HIS A 47 -10.91 -8.77 2.12
N ASP A 48 -10.73 -9.05 0.83
CA ASP A 48 -9.47 -9.49 0.26
C ASP A 48 -8.36 -8.44 0.42
N THR A 49 -7.20 -8.88 0.91
CA THR A 49 -5.98 -8.07 0.85
C THR A 49 -5.63 -7.83 -0.62
N LEU A 50 -5.49 -6.56 -1.02
CA LEU A 50 -5.17 -6.20 -2.38
C LEU A 50 -3.64 -6.08 -2.55
N TYR A 51 -3.12 -6.86 -3.49
CA TYR A 51 -1.71 -6.85 -3.88
C TYR A 51 -1.56 -6.26 -5.28
N ILE A 52 -0.74 -5.22 -5.42
CA ILE A 52 -0.42 -4.59 -6.70
C ILE A 52 1.10 -4.67 -6.90
N GLY A 53 1.51 -5.41 -7.93
CA GLY A 53 2.90 -5.48 -8.38
C GLY A 53 3.10 -4.68 -9.66
N THR A 54 4.01 -3.72 -9.64
CA THR A 54 4.36 -2.89 -10.79
C THR A 54 5.85 -3.04 -11.10
N ILE A 55 6.22 -3.08 -12.37
CA ILE A 55 7.61 -3.05 -12.81
C ILE A 55 7.78 -1.88 -13.77
N ARG A 56 8.71 -0.97 -13.43
CA ARG A 56 9.09 0.16 -14.28
C ARG A 56 10.45 -0.10 -14.90
N ALA A 57 10.53 -0.15 -16.23
CA ALA A 57 11.80 -0.19 -16.95
C ALA A 57 12.07 1.19 -17.56
N THR A 58 13.23 1.76 -17.28
CA THR A 58 13.68 3.05 -17.81
C THR A 58 14.85 2.80 -18.75
N PHE A 59 14.73 3.35 -19.96
CA PHE A 59 15.76 3.32 -21.00
C PHE A 59 16.18 4.75 -21.30
N MET A 60 17.48 5.03 -21.19
CA MET A 60 18.10 6.32 -21.53
C MET A 60 18.88 6.11 -22.82
N PHE A 61 18.53 6.86 -23.87
CA PHE A 61 19.15 6.81 -25.20
C PHE A 61 19.60 8.21 -25.61
#